data_AF-A0A9P7DVL5-F1
#
_entry.id   AF-A0A9P7DVL5-F1
#
_cell.length_a   1.000
_cell.length_b   1.000
_cell.length_c   1.000
_cell.angle_alpha   90.00
_cell.angle_beta   90.00
_cell.angle_gamma   90.00
#
_symmetry.space_group_name_H-M   'P 1'
#
loop_
_entity.id
_entity.type
_entity.pdbx_description
1 polymer ?
#
loop_
_entity_poly.entity_id
_entity_poly.type
_entity_poly.pdbx_seq_one_letter_code
_entity_poly.pdbx_strand_id
1 'polypeptide(L)'
;MSDISLIRHPQGLSKAGSSQEAHPHSMATSLIPFPRVIFHVMCFCLTFHSNLDFMWEIFREPNGWENFHTLYLTQINQLSTVDCSLRPVAVFISTPPPLHQINYAADGPYTLLSESLVFSLFGLLLQLFTSVVGQSYQKQKTFKALKRNRWLFLCHIIVLSIPVYLFGISLLLLIFAISVTGFLSSSTSAQIFTGATFSVLFTCLFVSILPSPFFSRLHKILHKMLRRTTDSVDDDDDDDDYELDKERSERETGSPV
;
A
#
# COMPACT_ATOMS: atom_id res chain seq x y z
N MET A 1 -14.28 -27.49 -45.23
CA MET A 1 -14.46 -27.27 -46.69
C MET A 1 -15.36 -26.05 -46.85
N SER A 2 -14.74 -24.87 -46.90
CA SER A 2 -15.30 -23.57 -47.30
C SER A 2 -14.11 -22.62 -47.28
N ASP A 3 -13.38 -22.61 -48.40
CA ASP A 3 -12.51 -21.53 -48.84
C ASP A 3 -13.28 -20.21 -48.82
N ILE A 4 -12.63 -19.09 -48.47
CA ILE A 4 -12.93 -17.76 -49.04
C ILE A 4 -11.78 -16.80 -48.68
N SER A 5 -11.00 -16.53 -49.74
CA SER A 5 -10.42 -15.25 -50.17
C SER A 5 -9.43 -14.50 -49.26
N LEU A 6 -8.17 -14.78 -49.57
CA LEU A 6 -7.04 -13.86 -49.75
C LEU A 6 -7.46 -12.52 -50.40
N ILE A 7 -7.30 -11.37 -49.72
CA ILE A 7 -7.40 -10.04 -50.35
C ILE A 7 -6.16 -9.19 -50.01
N ARG A 8 -5.20 -9.30 -50.93
CA ARG A 8 -4.38 -8.26 -51.59
C ARG A 8 -4.15 -6.92 -50.87
N HIS A 9 -2.89 -6.71 -50.48
CA HIS A 9 -2.24 -5.43 -50.26
C HIS A 9 -2.39 -4.45 -51.45
N PRO A 10 -2.61 -3.15 -51.18
CA PRO A 10 -2.09 -2.08 -52.00
C PRO A 10 -0.79 -1.53 -51.39
N GLN A 11 0.32 -1.76 -52.08
CA GLN A 11 1.50 -0.90 -52.04
C GLN A 11 1.18 0.39 -52.80
N GLY A 12 1.41 1.53 -52.15
CA GLY A 12 1.35 2.87 -52.75
C GLY A 12 1.47 3.88 -51.63
N LEU A 13 2.18 4.98 -51.74
CA LEU A 13 3.01 5.52 -52.81
C LEU A 13 3.82 6.61 -52.12
N SER A 14 5.09 6.75 -52.47
CA SER A 14 5.96 7.84 -52.03
C SER A 14 5.31 9.21 -52.27
N LYS A 15 5.32 10.06 -51.24
CA LYS A 15 5.34 11.52 -51.43
C LYS A 15 6.26 12.14 -50.37
N ALA A 16 7.51 12.31 -50.79
CA ALA A 16 8.43 13.25 -50.20
C ALA A 16 7.82 14.66 -50.30
N GLY A 17 7.34 15.17 -49.17
CA GLY A 17 6.98 16.56 -48.97
C GLY A 17 7.87 17.11 -47.86
N SER A 18 8.98 17.72 -48.24
CA SER A 18 9.80 18.55 -47.38
C SER A 18 8.99 19.80 -47.00
N SER A 19 8.20 19.70 -45.93
CA SER A 19 7.51 20.83 -45.33
C SER A 19 8.37 21.35 -44.19
N GLN A 20 8.91 22.53 -44.43
CA GLN A 20 9.71 23.37 -43.55
C GLN A 20 8.97 23.58 -42.22
N GLU A 21 9.38 22.84 -41.18
CA GLU A 21 8.88 23.03 -39.82
C GLU A 21 9.44 24.34 -39.26
N ALA A 22 8.56 25.34 -39.22
CA ALA A 22 8.74 26.53 -38.42
C ALA A 22 8.96 26.10 -36.96
N HIS A 23 10.13 26.44 -36.42
CA HIS A 23 10.45 26.32 -35.00
C HIS A 23 9.32 26.94 -34.16
N PRO A 24 8.52 26.13 -33.42
CA PRO A 24 7.69 26.70 -32.38
C PRO A 24 8.65 27.17 -31.30
N HIS A 25 8.67 28.48 -31.06
CA HIS A 25 9.22 29.04 -29.84
C HIS A 25 8.67 28.23 -28.68
N SER A 26 9.55 27.40 -28.12
CA SER A 26 9.36 26.69 -26.87
C SER A 26 9.15 27.75 -25.80
N MET A 27 7.91 28.20 -25.64
CA MET A 27 7.44 28.73 -24.38
C MET A 27 7.63 27.59 -23.40
N ALA A 28 8.79 27.61 -22.75
CA ALA A 28 9.04 26.91 -21.51
C ALA A 28 8.00 27.43 -20.53
N THR A 29 6.81 26.85 -20.62
CA THR A 29 5.77 26.94 -19.61
C THR A 29 6.43 26.31 -18.40
N SER A 30 6.98 27.16 -17.54
CA SER A 30 7.41 26.84 -16.19
C SER A 30 6.15 26.42 -15.42
N LEU A 31 5.63 25.25 -15.79
CA LEU A 31 4.59 24.55 -15.09
C LEU A 31 5.18 24.24 -13.73
N ILE A 32 4.79 25.10 -12.80
CA ILE A 32 4.92 25.04 -11.36
C ILE A 32 5.16 23.58 -10.93
N PRO A 33 6.17 23.26 -10.10
CA PRO A 33 6.43 21.87 -9.66
C PRO A 33 5.27 21.25 -8.86
N PHE A 34 4.25 22.04 -8.52
CA PHE A 34 3.11 21.68 -7.68
C PHE A 34 2.27 20.48 -8.17
N PRO A 35 1.87 20.36 -9.46
CA PRO A 35 1.12 19.21 -9.95
C PRO A 35 1.94 17.92 -9.85
N ARG A 36 3.27 18.00 -10.02
CA ARG A 36 4.17 16.85 -9.93
C ARG A 36 4.28 16.36 -8.49
N VAL A 37 4.37 17.28 -7.53
CA VAL A 37 4.37 16.95 -6.11
C VAL A 37 3.03 16.36 -5.68
N ILE A 38 1.90 16.99 -6.05
CA ILE A 38 0.56 16.45 -5.76
C ILE A 38 0.41 15.05 -6.34
N PHE A 39 0.84 14.85 -7.58
CA PHE A 39 0.79 13.55 -8.23
C PHE A 39 1.63 12.49 -7.49
N HIS A 40 2.85 12.84 -7.07
CA HIS A 40 3.70 11.95 -6.27
C HIS A 40 3.10 11.64 -4.90
N VAL A 41 2.54 12.64 -4.22
CA VAL A 41 1.85 12.46 -2.93
C VAL A 41 0.63 11.56 -3.12
N MET A 42 -0.20 11.80 -4.14
CA MET A 42 -1.34 10.95 -4.45
C MET A 42 -0.89 9.53 -4.77
N CYS A 43 0.07 9.33 -5.68
CA CYS A 43 0.58 7.99 -6.00
C CYS A 43 1.12 7.28 -4.74
N PHE A 44 1.85 8.00 -3.90
CA PHE A 44 2.38 7.47 -2.66
C PHE A 44 1.28 7.11 -1.67
N CYS A 45 0.28 7.97 -1.48
CA CYS A 45 -0.86 7.69 -0.62
C CYS A 45 -1.65 6.47 -1.12
N LEU A 46 -1.84 6.36 -2.44
CA LEU A 46 -2.68 5.34 -3.08
C LEU A 46 -2.00 3.97 -3.20
N THR A 47 -0.70 3.97 -3.51
CA THR A 47 0.05 2.74 -3.87
C THR A 47 1.22 2.47 -2.94
N PHE A 48 1.54 3.37 -2.02
CA PHE A 48 2.78 3.37 -1.24
C PHE A 48 4.06 3.43 -2.09
N HIS A 49 3.92 3.74 -3.38
CA HIS A 49 5.02 3.99 -4.31
C HIS A 49 4.96 5.43 -4.78
N SER A 50 6.11 6.08 -4.84
CA SER A 50 6.21 7.45 -5.35
C SER A 50 5.92 7.52 -6.86
N ASN A 51 5.94 6.41 -7.59
CA ASN A 51 5.76 6.39 -9.04
C ASN A 51 4.80 5.27 -9.48
N LEU A 52 4.05 5.52 -10.56
CA LEU A 52 3.16 4.54 -11.20
C LEU A 52 3.90 3.47 -12.00
N ASP A 53 5.21 3.59 -12.18
CA ASP A 53 6.02 2.61 -12.93
C ASP A 53 5.84 1.18 -12.40
N PHE A 54 5.71 1.01 -11.08
CA PHE A 54 5.42 -0.28 -10.45
C PHE A 54 4.08 -0.87 -10.93
N MET A 55 3.03 -0.06 -10.97
CA MET A 55 1.75 -0.51 -11.52
C MET A 55 1.87 -0.86 -13.00
N TRP A 56 2.60 -0.05 -13.77
CA TRP A 56 2.86 -0.30 -15.18
C TRP A 56 3.62 -1.62 -15.44
N GLU A 57 4.52 -2.00 -14.53
CA GLU A 57 5.19 -3.30 -14.54
C GLU A 57 4.20 -4.46 -14.33
N ILE A 58 3.33 -4.36 -13.31
CA ILE A 58 2.23 -5.33 -13.09
C ILE A 58 1.35 -5.46 -14.34
N PHE A 59 1.05 -4.37 -15.04
CA PHE A 59 0.25 -4.43 -16.27
C PHE A 59 0.97 -4.95 -17.50
N ARG A 60 2.30 -5.04 -17.46
CA ARG A 60 3.07 -5.62 -18.54
C ARG A 60 2.99 -7.14 -18.51
N GLU A 61 2.78 -7.72 -17.34
CA GLU A 61 2.59 -9.15 -17.17
C GLU A 61 1.26 -9.62 -17.77
N PRO A 62 1.25 -10.77 -18.48
CA PRO A 62 0.00 -11.38 -18.91
C PRO A 62 -0.83 -11.72 -17.66
N ASN A 63 -2.08 -11.24 -17.63
CA ASN A 63 -3.02 -11.39 -16.49
C ASN A 63 -2.59 -10.66 -15.19
N GLY A 64 -1.56 -9.82 -15.21
CA GLY A 64 -1.10 -9.13 -13.99
C GLY A 64 -2.17 -8.22 -13.36
N TRP A 65 -3.04 -7.59 -14.17
CA TRP A 65 -4.19 -6.84 -13.66
C TRP A 65 -5.19 -7.72 -12.91
N GLU A 66 -5.52 -8.89 -13.46
CA GLU A 66 -6.49 -9.79 -12.85
C GLU A 66 -5.97 -10.35 -11.53
N ASN A 67 -4.68 -10.71 -11.49
CA ASN A 67 -4.00 -11.14 -10.28
C ASN A 67 -3.98 -10.03 -9.23
N PHE A 68 -3.59 -8.81 -9.61
CA PHE A 68 -3.59 -7.66 -8.72
C PHE A 68 -4.99 -7.36 -8.17
N HIS A 69 -6.00 -7.32 -9.04
CA HIS A 69 -7.37 -7.02 -8.65
C HIS A 69 -7.95 -8.10 -7.73
N THR A 70 -7.65 -9.38 -8.00
CA THR A 70 -8.06 -10.51 -7.16
C THR A 70 -7.38 -10.45 -5.79
N LEU A 71 -6.08 -10.18 -5.76
CA LEU A 71 -5.33 -10.03 -4.52
C LEU A 71 -5.87 -8.85 -3.69
N TYR A 72 -6.11 -7.71 -4.34
CA TYR A 72 -6.67 -6.52 -3.72
C TYR A 72 -8.08 -6.78 -3.16
N LEU A 73 -8.96 -7.40 -3.93
CA LEU A 73 -10.30 -7.79 -3.44
C LEU A 73 -10.22 -8.79 -2.29
N THR A 74 -9.26 -9.72 -2.32
CA THR A 74 -9.05 -10.68 -1.24
C THR A 74 -8.60 -9.99 0.04
N GLN A 75 -7.61 -9.09 -0.04
CA GLN A 75 -7.13 -8.29 1.08
C GLN A 75 -8.25 -7.44 1.68
N ILE A 76 -9.05 -6.80 0.82
CA ILE A 76 -10.17 -5.99 1.25
C ILE A 76 -11.30 -6.83 1.86
N ASN A 77 -11.57 -8.02 1.31
CA ASN A 77 -12.56 -8.92 1.89
C ASN A 77 -12.10 -9.46 3.27
N GLN A 78 -10.80 -9.69 3.44
CA GLN A 78 -10.20 -10.00 4.74
C GLN A 78 -10.36 -8.83 5.71
N LEU A 79 -10.09 -7.60 5.29
CA LEU A 79 -10.34 -6.39 6.07
C LEU A 79 -11.81 -6.28 6.50
N SER A 80 -12.77 -6.48 5.60
CA SER A 80 -14.20 -6.46 5.95
C SER A 80 -14.62 -7.61 6.87
N THR A 81 -13.93 -8.75 6.80
CA THR A 81 -14.17 -9.88 7.72
C THR A 81 -13.68 -9.53 9.13
N VAL A 82 -12.55 -8.84 9.23
CA VAL A 82 -12.02 -8.30 10.50
C VAL A 82 -12.92 -7.18 11.03
N ASP A 83 -13.50 -6.37 10.16
CA ASP A 83 -14.45 -5.30 10.51
C ASP A 83 -15.82 -5.82 11.01
N CYS A 84 -15.98 -7.14 11.14
CA CYS A 84 -17.03 -7.76 11.97
C CYS A 84 -16.92 -7.34 13.47
N SER A 85 -15.83 -6.67 13.85
CA SER A 85 -15.68 -5.88 15.08
C SER A 85 -16.72 -4.76 15.25
N LEU A 86 -17.43 -4.35 14.18
CA LEU A 86 -18.61 -3.48 14.27
C LEU A 86 -19.79 -4.10 15.04
N ARG A 87 -19.86 -5.43 15.10
CA ARG A 87 -20.96 -6.13 15.77
C ARG A 87 -20.91 -5.88 17.29
N PRO A 88 -19.75 -6.00 17.97
CA PRO A 88 -19.57 -5.50 19.34
C PRO A 88 -19.93 -4.03 19.53
N VAL A 89 -19.59 -3.16 18.57
CA VAL A 89 -19.89 -1.72 18.64
C VAL A 89 -21.39 -1.46 18.63
N ALA A 90 -22.12 -2.08 17.70
CA ALA A 90 -23.57 -1.99 17.62
C ALA A 90 -24.25 -2.58 18.87
N VAL A 91 -23.70 -3.67 19.42
CA VAL A 91 -24.16 -4.23 20.70
C VAL A 91 -23.92 -3.22 21.83
N PHE A 92 -22.74 -2.62 21.93
CA PHE A 92 -22.43 -1.59 22.94
C PHE A 92 -23.36 -0.38 22.87
N ILE A 93 -23.75 0.06 21.68
CA ILE A 93 -24.70 1.16 21.50
C ILE A 93 -26.12 0.74 21.93
N SER A 94 -26.51 -0.51 21.66
CA SER A 94 -27.88 -0.99 21.87
C SER A 94 -28.14 -1.60 23.25
N THR A 95 -27.08 -1.98 23.99
CA THR A 95 -27.22 -2.57 25.34
C THR A 95 -26.97 -1.53 26.43
N PRO A 96 -27.83 -1.47 27.46
CA PRO A 96 -27.57 -0.65 28.63
C PRO A 96 -26.28 -1.11 29.33
N PRO A 97 -25.55 -0.19 29.97
CA PRO A 97 -24.23 -0.47 30.50
C PRO A 97 -24.28 -1.49 31.65
N PRO A 98 -23.42 -2.52 31.64
CA PRO A 98 -23.41 -3.53 32.69
C PRO A 98 -22.79 -3.02 34.00
N LEU A 99 -22.07 -1.89 33.97
CA LEU A 99 -21.36 -1.34 35.12
C LEU A 99 -21.73 0.14 35.33
N HIS A 100 -22.28 0.46 36.50
CA HIS A 100 -22.65 1.83 36.89
C HIS A 100 -21.46 2.78 37.12
N GLN A 101 -20.24 2.25 37.21
CA GLN A 101 -19.03 3.03 37.52
C GLN A 101 -18.45 3.76 36.30
N ILE A 102 -18.82 3.33 35.09
CA ILE A 102 -18.36 3.98 33.86
C ILE A 102 -19.51 4.85 33.38
N ASN A 103 -19.25 6.14 33.15
CA ASN A 103 -20.26 7.05 32.66
C ASN A 103 -20.49 6.84 31.16
N TYR A 104 -21.22 5.78 30.83
CA TYR A 104 -21.74 5.50 29.49
C TYR A 104 -22.87 6.47 29.08
N ALA A 105 -23.19 7.50 29.87
CA ALA A 105 -24.13 8.54 29.46
C ALA A 105 -23.42 9.76 28.85
N ALA A 106 -22.09 9.73 28.71
CA ALA A 106 -21.37 10.81 28.05
C ALA A 106 -21.62 10.78 26.53
N ASP A 107 -22.12 11.89 25.99
CA ASP A 107 -22.48 12.01 24.55
C ASP A 107 -21.26 11.84 23.61
N GLY A 108 -20.06 12.16 24.09
CA GLY A 108 -18.83 12.18 23.29
C GLY A 108 -18.48 10.81 22.69
N PRO A 109 -18.23 9.77 23.52
CA PRO A 109 -17.96 8.42 23.02
C PRO A 109 -19.03 7.87 22.08
N TYR A 110 -20.33 8.10 22.37
CA TYR A 110 -21.42 7.64 21.53
C TYR A 110 -21.40 8.29 20.15
N THR A 111 -21.12 9.60 20.08
CA THR A 111 -21.00 10.31 18.80
C THR A 111 -19.87 9.73 17.96
N LEU A 112 -18.67 9.60 18.52
CA LEU A 112 -17.51 9.03 17.83
C LEU A 112 -17.74 7.59 17.36
N LEU A 113 -18.39 6.79 18.20
CA LEU A 113 -18.72 5.40 17.91
C LEU A 113 -19.76 5.29 16.78
N SER A 114 -20.76 6.17 16.77
CA SER A 114 -21.76 6.24 15.70
C SER A 114 -21.16 6.72 14.38
N GLU A 115 -20.25 7.71 14.41
CA GLU A 115 -19.53 8.18 13.23
C GLU A 115 -18.64 7.08 12.66
N SER A 116 -17.87 6.39 13.51
CA SER A 116 -17.06 5.23 13.12
C SER A 116 -17.91 4.18 12.40
N LEU A 117 -19.08 3.83 12.95
CA LEU A 117 -20.01 2.90 12.32
C LEU A 117 -20.48 3.39 10.94
N VAL A 118 -20.85 4.67 10.80
CA VAL A 118 -21.27 5.25 9.51
C VAL A 118 -20.15 5.18 8.49
N PHE A 119 -18.91 5.53 8.88
CA PHE A 119 -17.75 5.47 7.99
C PHE A 119 -17.43 4.04 7.54
N SER A 120 -17.51 3.05 8.43
CA SER A 120 -17.31 1.65 8.05
C SER A 120 -18.41 1.14 7.12
N LEU A 121 -19.69 1.44 7.39
CA LEU A 121 -20.80 1.06 6.51
C LEU A 121 -20.65 1.68 5.11
N PHE A 122 -20.23 2.95 5.04
CA PHE A 122 -19.98 3.61 3.76
C PHE A 122 -18.75 3.01 3.04
N GLY A 123 -17.71 2.66 3.79
CA GLY A 123 -16.55 1.92 3.28
C GLY A 123 -16.94 0.58 2.67
N LEU A 124 -17.78 -0.21 3.35
CA LEU A 124 -18.31 -1.49 2.87
C LEU A 124 -19.17 -1.34 1.60
N LEU A 125 -20.04 -0.32 1.55
CA LEU A 125 -20.86 -0.03 0.37
C LEU A 125 -19.99 0.34 -0.83
N LEU A 126 -18.98 1.18 -0.64
CA LEU A 126 -18.06 1.55 -1.70
C LEU A 126 -17.18 0.37 -2.13
N GLN A 127 -16.75 -0.49 -1.20
CA GLN A 127 -16.06 -1.74 -1.51
C GLN A 127 -16.93 -2.67 -2.37
N LEU A 128 -18.21 -2.83 -2.03
CA LEU A 128 -19.13 -3.63 -2.84
C LEU A 128 -19.27 -3.04 -4.24
N PHE A 129 -19.43 -1.71 -4.33
CA PHE A 129 -19.49 -1.00 -5.60
C PHE A 129 -18.22 -1.18 -6.44
N THR A 130 -17.03 -0.99 -5.85
CA THR A 130 -15.76 -1.16 -6.57
C THR A 130 -15.52 -2.61 -6.98
N SER A 131 -16.01 -3.58 -6.23
CA SER A 131 -15.97 -5.00 -6.60
C SER A 131 -16.81 -5.28 -7.86
N VAL A 132 -18.07 -4.82 -7.89
CA VAL A 132 -18.97 -4.98 -9.05
C VAL A 132 -18.41 -4.28 -10.29
N VAL A 133 -17.95 -3.05 -10.10
CA VAL A 133 -17.32 -2.25 -11.17
C VAL A 133 -16.02 -2.91 -11.64
N GLY A 134 -15.21 -3.43 -10.71
CA GLY A 134 -13.97 -4.16 -10.97
C GLY A 134 -14.16 -5.40 -11.84
N GLN A 135 -15.19 -6.20 -11.56
CA GLN A 135 -15.56 -7.35 -12.41
C GLN A 135 -15.92 -6.91 -13.84
N SER A 136 -16.57 -5.76 -14.00
CA SER A 136 -16.89 -5.22 -15.33
C SER A 136 -15.63 -4.84 -16.14
N TYR A 137 -14.53 -4.50 -15.45
CA TYR A 137 -13.24 -4.16 -16.05
C TYR A 137 -12.38 -5.37 -16.44
N GLN A 138 -12.71 -6.60 -15.98
CA GLN A 138 -11.99 -7.81 -16.41
C GLN A 138 -12.12 -8.09 -17.91
N LYS A 139 -13.12 -7.52 -18.58
CA LYS A 139 -13.23 -7.60 -20.05
C LYS A 139 -12.05 -6.88 -20.69
N GLN A 140 -11.16 -7.63 -21.37
CA GLN A 140 -9.93 -7.12 -22.02
C GLN A 140 -10.14 -5.85 -22.87
N LYS A 141 -11.31 -5.68 -23.49
CA LYS A 141 -11.65 -4.48 -24.28
C LYS A 141 -11.68 -3.20 -23.42
N THR A 142 -12.27 -3.27 -22.23
CA THR A 142 -12.40 -2.11 -21.32
C THR A 142 -11.04 -1.76 -20.72
N PHE A 143 -10.23 -2.77 -20.39
CA PHE A 143 -8.87 -2.57 -19.89
C PHE A 143 -7.97 -1.86 -20.91
N LYS A 144 -8.02 -2.24 -22.21
CA LYS A 144 -7.28 -1.54 -23.26
C LYS A 144 -7.66 -0.07 -23.39
N ALA A 145 -8.95 0.25 -23.22
CA ALA A 145 -9.43 1.63 -23.22
C ALA A 145 -8.92 2.43 -22.00
N LEU A 146 -8.92 1.81 -20.82
CA LEU A 146 -8.38 2.40 -19.58
C LEU A 146 -6.87 2.69 -19.72
N LYS A 147 -6.10 1.75 -20.27
CA LYS A 147 -4.65 1.89 -20.50
C LYS A 147 -4.31 3.05 -21.45
N ARG A 148 -5.20 3.39 -22.38
CA ARG A 148 -5.00 4.49 -23.34
C ARG A 148 -5.04 5.86 -22.66
N ASN A 149 -5.74 6.00 -21.54
CA ASN A 149 -5.95 7.30 -20.90
C ASN A 149 -5.43 7.30 -19.45
N ARG A 150 -4.25 7.92 -19.26
CA ARG A 150 -3.59 8.03 -17.94
C ARG A 150 -4.48 8.69 -16.88
N TRP A 151 -5.33 9.63 -17.25
CA TRP A 151 -6.24 10.31 -16.32
C TRP A 151 -7.35 9.39 -15.83
N LEU A 152 -7.98 8.63 -16.72
CA LEU A 152 -9.02 7.67 -16.33
C LEU A 152 -8.45 6.60 -15.40
N PHE A 153 -7.23 6.17 -15.69
CA PHE A 153 -6.50 5.24 -14.84
C PHE A 153 -6.23 5.80 -13.43
N LEU A 154 -5.75 7.04 -13.34
CA LEU A 154 -5.56 7.72 -12.05
C LEU A 154 -6.87 7.84 -11.27
N CYS A 155 -7.95 8.28 -11.93
CA CYS A 155 -9.28 8.35 -11.32
C CYS A 155 -9.74 6.97 -10.80
N HIS A 156 -9.46 5.90 -11.53
CA HIS A 156 -9.82 4.56 -11.10
C HIS A 156 -9.06 4.12 -9.84
N ILE A 157 -7.75 4.40 -9.75
CA ILE A 157 -6.97 4.13 -8.54
C ILE A 157 -7.51 4.95 -7.36
N ILE A 158 -7.82 6.24 -7.58
CA ILE A 158 -8.40 7.09 -6.54
C ILE A 158 -9.69 6.46 -6.02
N VAL A 159 -10.61 6.06 -6.90
CA VAL A 159 -11.86 5.40 -6.51
C VAL A 159 -11.62 4.10 -5.74
N LEU A 160 -10.63 3.29 -6.14
CA LEU A 160 -10.24 2.08 -5.42
C LEU A 160 -9.66 2.39 -4.02
N SER A 161 -8.96 3.51 -3.84
CA SER A 161 -8.39 3.82 -2.52
C SER A 161 -9.42 4.32 -1.49
N ILE A 162 -10.54 4.89 -1.93
CA ILE A 162 -11.52 5.52 -1.04
C ILE A 162 -12.01 4.55 0.07
N PRO A 163 -12.44 3.31 -0.25
CA PRO A 163 -12.82 2.35 0.79
C PRO A 163 -11.74 2.15 1.85
N VAL A 164 -10.47 2.02 1.44
CA VAL A 164 -9.34 1.81 2.36
C VAL A 164 -9.18 2.98 3.32
N TYR A 165 -9.29 4.22 2.85
CA TYR A 165 -9.23 5.39 3.72
C TYR A 165 -10.42 5.48 4.66
N LEU A 166 -11.63 5.16 4.19
CA LEU A 166 -12.83 5.19 5.04
C LEU A 166 -12.73 4.16 6.17
N PHE A 167 -12.23 2.95 5.89
CA PHE A 167 -11.93 1.97 6.93
C PHE A 167 -10.86 2.47 7.91
N GLY A 168 -9.78 3.08 7.40
CA GLY A 168 -8.74 3.67 8.25
C GLY A 168 -9.29 4.76 9.18
N ILE A 169 -10.10 5.68 8.66
CA ILE A 169 -10.74 6.75 9.43
C ILE A 169 -11.72 6.16 10.46
N SER A 170 -12.54 5.19 10.05
CA SER A 170 -13.45 4.47 10.94
C SER A 170 -12.71 3.86 12.13
N LEU A 171 -11.59 3.18 11.86
CA LEU A 171 -10.77 2.54 12.89
C LEU A 171 -10.12 3.55 13.83
N LEU A 172 -9.64 4.69 13.32
CA LEU A 172 -9.12 5.77 14.14
C LEU A 172 -10.19 6.37 15.06
N LEU A 173 -11.41 6.60 14.55
CA LEU A 173 -12.53 7.07 15.34
C LEU A 173 -12.94 6.06 16.42
N LEU A 174 -12.94 4.76 16.10
CA LEU A 174 -13.22 3.69 17.05
C LEU A 174 -12.20 3.67 18.21
N ILE A 175 -10.91 3.71 17.87
CA ILE A 175 -9.83 3.75 18.86
C ILE A 175 -9.95 4.99 19.73
N PHE A 176 -10.28 6.14 19.14
CA PHE A 176 -10.48 7.38 19.88
C PHE A 176 -11.70 7.29 20.81
N ALA A 177 -12.83 6.73 20.34
CA ALA A 177 -14.02 6.51 21.16
C ALA A 177 -13.74 5.63 22.38
N ILE A 178 -13.03 4.50 22.18
CA ILE A 178 -12.62 3.60 23.26
C ILE A 178 -11.72 4.32 24.26
N SER A 179 -10.76 5.12 23.75
CA SER A 179 -9.81 5.87 24.59
C SER A 179 -10.53 6.91 25.44
N VAL A 180 -11.39 7.73 24.83
CA VAL A 180 -12.19 8.74 25.54
C VAL A 180 -13.07 8.06 26.60
N THR A 181 -13.71 6.94 26.28
CA THR A 181 -14.51 6.16 27.25
C THR A 181 -13.67 5.72 28.45
N GLY A 182 -12.46 5.19 28.20
CA GLY A 182 -11.56 4.77 29.26
C GLY A 182 -11.04 5.92 30.12
N PHE A 183 -10.71 7.06 29.50
CA PHE A 183 -10.25 8.26 30.21
C PHE A 183 -11.35 8.91 31.05
N LEU A 184 -12.61 8.82 30.62
CA LEU A 184 -13.76 9.30 31.39
C LEU A 184 -14.17 8.36 32.53
N SER A 185 -13.57 7.17 32.63
CA SER A 185 -13.80 6.24 33.75
C SER A 185 -13.30 6.83 35.06
N SER A 186 -14.04 6.64 36.15
CA SER A 186 -13.64 7.08 37.49
C SER A 186 -12.51 6.22 38.09
N SER A 187 -12.19 5.08 37.48
CA SER A 187 -11.18 4.15 37.96
C SER A 187 -9.81 4.43 37.34
N THR A 188 -8.80 4.71 38.18
CA THR A 188 -7.40 4.92 37.74
C THR A 188 -6.85 3.70 37.01
N SER A 189 -7.21 2.48 37.42
CA SER A 189 -6.75 1.26 36.73
C SER A 189 -7.31 1.16 35.32
N ALA A 190 -8.57 1.54 35.12
CA ALA A 190 -9.19 1.58 33.79
C ALA A 190 -8.51 2.64 32.91
N GLN A 191 -8.21 3.83 33.45
CA GLN A 191 -7.52 4.89 32.71
C GLN A 191 -6.12 4.43 32.25
N ILE A 192 -5.33 3.82 33.14
CA ILE A 192 -3.98 3.32 32.81
C ILE A 192 -4.07 2.22 31.75
N PHE A 193 -4.96 1.25 31.93
CA PHE A 193 -5.14 0.15 30.99
C PHE A 193 -5.53 0.67 29.60
N THR A 194 -6.53 1.55 29.53
CA THR A 194 -7.01 2.09 28.24
C THR A 194 -5.96 2.97 27.56
N GLY A 195 -5.21 3.77 28.33
CA GLY A 195 -4.09 4.56 27.82
C GLY A 195 -2.96 3.69 27.27
N ALA A 196 -2.61 2.59 27.97
CA ALA A 196 -1.63 1.62 27.50
C ALA A 196 -2.11 0.91 26.21
N THR A 197 -3.36 0.46 26.18
CA THR A 197 -3.97 -0.15 24.99
C THR A 197 -3.99 0.82 23.81
N PHE A 198 -4.37 2.08 24.02
CA PHE A 198 -4.33 3.12 23.00
C PHE A 198 -2.92 3.32 22.45
N SER A 199 -1.91 3.44 23.32
CA SER A 199 -0.52 3.61 22.90
C SER A 199 -0.03 2.45 22.05
N VAL A 200 -0.36 1.21 22.44
CA VAL A 200 -0.02 0.00 21.66
C VAL A 200 -0.73 0.00 20.32
N LEU A 201 -2.05 0.21 20.28
CA LEU A 201 -2.83 0.23 19.05
C LEU A 201 -2.38 1.35 18.10
N PHE A 202 -2.13 2.54 18.63
CA PHE A 202 -1.63 3.68 17.87
C PHE A 202 -0.25 3.38 17.29
N THR A 203 0.65 2.79 18.09
CA THR A 203 1.98 2.36 17.63
C THR A 203 1.87 1.30 16.55
N CYS A 204 1.02 0.28 16.72
CA CYS A 204 0.77 -0.76 15.71
C CYS A 204 0.19 -0.19 14.41
N LEU A 205 -0.75 0.76 14.50
CA LEU A 205 -1.29 1.45 13.33
C LEU A 205 -0.22 2.28 12.64
N PHE A 206 0.54 3.05 13.40
CA PHE A 206 1.63 3.86 12.84
C PHE A 206 2.66 2.97 12.13
N VAL A 207 3.03 1.84 12.75
CA VAL A 207 3.90 0.81 12.18
C VAL A 207 3.32 0.19 10.93
N SER A 208 2.01 -0.06 10.88
CA SER A 208 1.34 -0.66 9.72
C SER A 208 1.15 0.31 8.55
N ILE A 209 0.96 1.60 8.85
CA ILE A 209 0.84 2.68 7.87
C ILE A 209 2.22 3.05 7.30
N LEU A 210 3.29 2.86 8.09
CA LEU A 210 4.65 3.04 7.58
C LEU A 210 4.89 2.07 6.41
N PRO A 211 5.16 2.59 5.20
CA PRO A 211 5.31 1.76 4.01
C PRO A 211 6.30 0.62 4.24
N SER A 212 6.02 -0.58 3.73
CA SER A 212 6.98 -1.69 3.72
C SER A 212 8.38 -1.34 3.16
N PRO A 213 8.56 -0.41 2.19
CA PRO A 213 9.91 0.01 1.80
C PRO A 213 10.64 0.75 2.93
N PHE A 214 9.92 1.46 3.82
CA PHE A 214 10.48 2.04 5.04
C PHE A 214 10.93 0.93 5.98
N PHE A 215 10.13 -0.11 6.19
CA PHE A 215 10.55 -1.30 6.96
C PHE A 215 11.75 -2.00 6.34
N SER A 216 11.79 -2.18 5.02
CA SER A 216 12.94 -2.81 4.34
C SER A 216 14.22 -1.99 4.50
N ARG A 217 14.12 -0.65 4.46
CA ARG A 217 15.23 0.28 4.67
C ARG A 217 15.65 0.33 6.13
N LEU A 218 14.69 0.37 7.04
CA LEU A 218 14.92 0.43 8.48
C LEU A 218 15.47 -0.90 8.99
N HIS A 219 14.98 -2.04 8.49
CA HIS A 219 15.57 -3.36 8.71
C HIS A 219 17.00 -3.45 8.16
N LYS A 220 17.27 -2.93 6.96
CA LYS A 220 18.65 -2.85 6.42
C LYS A 220 19.56 -1.97 7.30
N ILE A 221 19.06 -0.85 7.81
CA ILE A 221 19.81 0.05 8.71
C ILE A 221 20.05 -0.62 10.06
N LEU A 222 19.02 -1.23 10.65
CA LEU A 222 19.08 -1.92 11.93
C LEU A 222 20.04 -3.11 11.87
N HIS A 223 19.96 -3.92 10.83
CA HIS A 223 20.89 -5.02 10.57
C HIS A 223 22.33 -4.53 10.37
N LYS A 224 22.52 -3.36 9.74
CA LYS A 224 23.84 -2.74 9.58
C LYS A 224 24.40 -2.20 10.91
N MET A 225 23.55 -1.65 11.78
CA MET A 225 23.95 -1.25 13.13
C MET A 225 24.29 -2.46 13.99
N LEU A 226 23.43 -3.48 14.03
CA LEU A 226 23.66 -4.69 14.82
C LEU A 226 24.99 -5.35 14.47
N ARG A 227 25.29 -5.48 13.16
CA ARG A 227 26.56 -6.07 12.70
C ARG A 227 27.78 -5.29 13.17
N ARG A 228 27.72 -3.95 13.18
CA ARG A 228 28.82 -3.12 13.70
C ARG A 228 29.03 -3.24 15.20
N THR A 229 27.99 -3.58 15.96
CA THR A 229 28.09 -3.80 17.40
C THR A 229 28.64 -5.18 17.72
N THR A 230 28.43 -6.17 16.85
CA THR A 230 29.01 -7.51 16.99
C THR A 230 30.48 -7.55 16.58
N ASP A 231 30.86 -6.85 15.50
CA ASP A 231 32.25 -6.82 15.02
C ASP A 231 33.20 -6.02 15.95
N SER A 232 32.68 -5.27 16.94
CA SER A 232 33.50 -4.51 17.90
C SER A 232 33.78 -5.23 19.22
N VAL A 233 33.48 -6.53 19.31
CA VAL A 233 33.64 -7.34 20.54
C VAL A 233 34.71 -8.44 20.37
N ASP A 234 35.24 -8.65 19.17
CA ASP A 234 36.22 -9.72 18.88
C ASP A 234 37.65 -9.23 18.57
N ASP A 235 38.02 -7.99 18.93
CA ASP A 235 39.35 -7.40 18.65
C ASP A 235 40.29 -7.32 19.87
N ASP A 236 40.04 -8.07 20.95
CA ASP A 236 40.88 -8.07 22.17
C ASP A 236 41.31 -9.50 22.61
N ASP A 237 41.79 -10.32 21.68
CA ASP A 237 42.68 -11.44 22.03
C ASP A 237 43.88 -11.46 21.04
N ASP A 238 44.89 -10.68 21.44
CA ASP A 238 46.28 -10.79 21.01
C ASP A 238 46.87 -12.17 21.39
N ASP A 239 47.88 -12.58 20.61
CA ASP A 239 48.92 -13.60 20.89
C ASP A 239 48.46 -15.09 20.79
N ASP A 240 49.04 -15.96 19.95
CA ASP A 240 50.47 -16.28 19.88
C ASP A 240 50.94 -16.73 18.47
N ASP A 241 52.12 -16.27 18.10
CA ASP A 241 53.06 -16.83 17.13
C ASP A 241 53.24 -18.36 17.29
N TYR A 242 53.18 -19.15 16.21
CA TYR A 242 54.10 -20.28 15.94
C TYR A 242 54.07 -20.68 14.45
N GLU A 243 55.08 -20.20 13.73
CA GLU A 243 56.07 -20.99 12.97
C GLU A 243 55.67 -22.16 12.02
N LEU A 244 56.44 -22.21 10.93
CA LEU A 244 56.86 -23.37 10.11
C LEU A 244 56.07 -23.73 8.83
N ASP A 245 56.61 -23.21 7.73
CA ASP A 245 57.14 -23.99 6.61
C ASP A 245 56.35 -25.23 6.16
N LYS A 246 55.69 -25.08 5.02
CA LYS A 246 55.75 -26.12 3.98
C LYS A 246 55.70 -25.54 2.58
N GLU A 247 56.86 -25.02 2.21
CA GLU A 247 57.43 -25.21 0.88
C GLU A 247 57.15 -26.63 0.34
N ARG A 248 57.03 -26.71 -0.98
CA ARG A 248 57.29 -27.90 -1.81
C ARG A 248 56.11 -28.83 -2.10
N SER A 249 55.65 -28.75 -3.34
CA SER A 249 55.84 -29.79 -4.37
C SER A 249 54.69 -29.64 -5.37
N GLU A 250 54.97 -28.97 -6.48
CA GLU A 250 55.06 -29.66 -7.78
C GLU A 250 53.76 -30.39 -8.14
N ARG A 251 53.02 -29.81 -9.10
CA ARG A 251 52.73 -30.48 -10.38
C ARG A 251 52.06 -29.50 -11.33
N GLU A 252 52.92 -28.79 -12.05
CA GLU A 252 52.76 -28.68 -13.50
C GLU A 252 52.67 -30.10 -14.12
N THR A 253 52.23 -30.15 -15.38
CA THR A 253 51.90 -31.31 -16.23
C THR A 253 50.43 -31.72 -16.14
N GLY A 254 49.62 -31.61 -17.18
CA GLY A 254 49.88 -31.17 -18.53
C GLY A 254 48.66 -31.40 -19.41
N SER A 255 48.50 -30.46 -20.35
CA SER A 255 48.03 -30.62 -21.73
C SER A 255 46.58 -31.02 -22.08
N PRO A 256 46.09 -30.56 -23.26
CA PRO A 256 44.71 -30.60 -23.73
C PRO A 256 44.41 -31.82 -24.61
N VAL A 257 43.11 -32.11 -24.77
CA VAL A 257 42.51 -32.79 -25.94
C VAL A 257 41.22 -32.07 -26.29
#